data_AF-A0AAE1LKX2-F1
#
_entry.id   AF-A0AAE1LKX2-F1
#
_cell.length_a   1.000
_cell.length_b   1.000
_cell.length_c   1.000
_cell.angle_alpha   90.00
_cell.angle_beta   90.00
_cell.angle_gamma   90.00
#
_symmetry.space_group_name_H-M   'P 1'
#
loop_
_entity.id
_entity.type
_entity.pdbx_description
1 polymer ?
#
loop_
_entity_poly.entity_id
_entity_poly.type
_entity_poly.pdbx_seq_one_letter_code
_entity_poly.pdbx_strand_id
1 'polypeptide(L)'
;MAFFENHPSTRVTPLNLRDALMGGRTSALRWYHKADLDKGEKIKMVDVVSEYPNVNLRAKYPVGHPEIFLAGDPKMTPVEEWNGAVKCTVVPPRDLYLPVLPYKANGRLMFPLCRTCVEMQNQEICTHADPKQRQLCTISSNFARRFSSAPAPRKILSDRVRLSDENKP
;
A
#
# COMPACT_ATOMS: atom_id res chain seq x y z
N MET A 1 8.29 -9.34 -36.93
CA MET A 1 7.73 -9.84 -35.65
C MET A 1 6.40 -9.19 -35.26
N ALA A 2 5.72 -8.42 -36.13
CA ALA A 2 4.45 -7.76 -35.79
C ALA A 2 3.19 -8.67 -35.84
N PHE A 3 3.28 -9.86 -36.45
CA PHE A 3 2.14 -10.76 -36.63
C PHE A 3 1.67 -11.42 -35.32
N PHE A 4 2.57 -11.62 -34.36
CA PHE A 4 2.27 -12.28 -33.07
C PHE A 4 1.90 -11.30 -31.95
N GLU A 5 1.93 -9.99 -32.18
CA GLU A 5 1.62 -9.00 -31.15
C GLU A 5 0.11 -8.89 -30.90
N ASN A 6 -0.72 -9.11 -31.92
CA ASN A 6 -2.18 -8.94 -31.88
C ASN A 6 -2.96 -10.25 -32.08
N HIS A 7 -2.31 -11.41 -32.01
CA HIS A 7 -2.99 -12.69 -32.22
C HIS A 7 -3.79 -13.07 -30.95
N PRO A 8 -5.01 -13.64 -31.05
CA PRO A 8 -5.79 -14.09 -29.89
C PRO A 8 -5.09 -15.21 -29.06
N SER A 9 -3.97 -15.74 -29.53
CA SER A 9 -3.11 -16.70 -28.82
C SER A 9 -1.90 -16.04 -28.14
N THR A 10 -1.76 -14.71 -28.20
CA THR A 10 -0.70 -13.97 -27.50
C THR A 10 -0.95 -14.10 -26.00
N ARG A 11 -0.24 -15.05 -25.40
CA ARG A 11 -0.38 -15.38 -23.98
C ARG A 11 0.10 -14.18 -23.17
N VAL A 12 -0.79 -13.61 -22.37
CA VAL A 12 -0.40 -12.68 -21.31
C VAL A 12 0.65 -13.38 -20.44
N THR A 13 1.76 -12.70 -20.15
CA THR A 13 2.81 -13.26 -19.28
C THR A 13 2.16 -13.67 -17.95
N PRO A 14 2.40 -14.91 -17.48
CA PRO A 14 1.80 -15.40 -16.25
C PRO A 14 2.20 -14.52 -15.06
N LEU A 15 1.29 -14.41 -14.10
CA LEU A 15 1.53 -13.67 -12.86
C LEU A 15 2.68 -14.31 -12.08
N ASN A 16 3.76 -13.57 -11.84
CA ASN A 16 4.83 -14.01 -10.95
C ASN A 16 4.50 -13.64 -9.50
N LEU A 17 4.13 -14.63 -8.68
CA LEU A 17 3.78 -14.40 -7.28
C LEU A 17 4.92 -13.81 -6.44
N ARG A 18 6.19 -14.00 -6.85
CA ARG A 18 7.33 -13.40 -6.15
C ARG A 18 7.33 -11.88 -6.20
N ASP A 19 6.73 -11.30 -7.23
CA ASP A 19 6.65 -9.85 -7.37
C ASP A 19 5.66 -9.24 -6.36
N ALA A 20 4.72 -10.04 -5.83
CA ALA A 20 3.83 -9.66 -4.73
C ALA A 20 4.52 -9.66 -3.36
N LEU A 21 5.67 -10.33 -3.24
CA LEU A 21 6.43 -10.36 -2.00
C LEU A 21 7.22 -9.06 -1.83
N MET A 22 6.82 -8.31 -0.82
CA MET A 22 7.39 -7.03 -0.42
C MET A 22 7.90 -7.16 1.02
N GLY A 23 8.97 -6.44 1.34
CA GLY A 23 9.47 -6.35 2.73
C GLY A 23 8.62 -5.40 3.59
N GLY A 24 9.12 -5.12 4.79
CA GLY A 24 8.51 -4.14 5.69
C GLY A 24 8.54 -2.72 5.14
N ARG A 25 7.66 -1.87 5.68
CA ARG A 25 7.62 -0.44 5.37
C ARG A 25 8.69 0.30 6.16
N THR A 26 9.59 0.97 5.45
CA THR A 26 10.53 1.94 6.04
C THR A 26 10.25 3.31 5.42
N SER A 27 9.81 4.28 6.23
CA SER A 27 9.49 5.62 5.76
C SER A 27 9.84 6.65 6.83
N ALA A 28 10.63 7.65 6.45
CA ALA A 28 10.95 8.78 7.30
C ALA A 28 9.99 9.93 6.99
N LEU A 29 9.17 10.32 7.97
CA LEU A 29 8.30 11.51 7.85
C LEU A 29 9.05 12.81 8.20
N ARG A 30 10.05 12.71 9.08
CA ARG A 30 10.92 13.81 9.49
C ARG A 30 12.33 13.27 9.69
N TRP A 31 13.31 13.90 9.04
CA TRP A 31 14.72 13.47 9.12
C TRP A 31 15.37 13.80 10.46
N TYR A 32 15.05 14.98 11.01
CA TYR A 32 15.60 15.44 12.26
C TYR A 32 14.54 16.20 13.04
N HIS A 33 14.41 15.90 14.33
CA HIS A 33 13.58 16.62 15.28
C HIS A 33 14.32 16.75 16.60
N LYS A 34 14.47 17.98 17.07
CA LYS A 34 15.02 18.26 18.40
C LYS A 34 13.85 18.57 19.33
N ALA A 35 13.67 17.76 20.37
CA ALA A 35 12.63 17.99 21.35
C ALA A 35 12.89 19.27 22.15
N ASP A 36 11.87 20.10 22.31
CA ASP A 36 11.89 21.27 23.18
C ASP A 36 11.65 20.85 24.64
N LEU A 37 12.74 20.74 25.40
CA LEU A 37 12.70 20.31 26.80
C LEU A 37 12.04 21.35 27.71
N ASP A 38 12.14 22.64 27.37
CA ASP A 38 11.58 23.73 28.16
C ASP A 38 10.05 23.74 28.08
N LYS A 39 9.49 23.33 26.93
CA LYS A 39 8.05 23.09 26.75
C LYS A 39 7.60 21.68 27.17
N GLY A 40 8.50 20.86 27.69
CA GLY A 40 8.19 19.49 28.13
C GLY A 40 7.90 18.51 27.00
N GLU A 41 8.38 18.76 25.78
CA GLU A 41 8.20 17.86 24.64
C GLU A 41 8.93 16.53 24.85
N LYS A 42 8.29 15.41 24.49
CA LYS A 42 8.84 14.05 24.63
C LYS A 42 8.70 13.27 23.34
N ILE A 43 9.79 12.63 22.92
CA ILE A 43 9.79 11.68 21.80
C ILE A 43 9.47 10.29 22.36
N LYS A 44 8.42 9.65 21.84
CA LYS A 44 8.01 8.31 22.23
C LYS A 44 8.28 7.33 21.09
N MET A 45 8.90 6.20 21.41
CA MET A 45 9.06 5.08 20.50
C MET A 45 7.97 4.06 20.80
N VAL A 46 7.24 3.64 19.78
CA VAL A 46 6.25 2.56 19.86
C VAL A 46 6.74 1.45 18.96
N ASP A 47 6.80 0.24 19.49
CA ASP A 47 7.20 -0.96 18.77
C ASP A 47 6.17 -2.07 18.97
N VAL A 48 5.97 -2.87 17.93
CA VAL A 48 5.06 -4.01 17.95
C VAL A 48 5.87 -5.26 18.25
N VAL A 49 5.68 -5.81 19.46
CA VAL A 49 6.36 -7.04 19.86
C VAL A 49 5.91 -8.20 18.97
N SER A 50 6.87 -8.81 18.27
CA SER A 50 6.66 -10.00 17.44
C SER A 50 5.59 -9.83 16.35
N GLU A 51 5.67 -8.74 15.58
CA GLU A 51 4.72 -8.43 14.49
C GLU A 51 4.51 -9.62 13.54
N TYR A 52 5.58 -10.14 12.92
CA TYR A 52 5.47 -11.24 11.95
C TYR A 52 4.88 -12.53 12.56
N PRO A 53 5.38 -13.05 13.71
CA PRO A 53 4.73 -14.18 14.37
C PRO A 53 3.25 -13.96 14.69
N ASN A 54 2.88 -12.76 15.16
CA ASN A 54 1.49 -12.46 15.49
C ASN A 54 0.58 -12.44 14.24
N VAL A 55 1.08 -11.94 13.10
CA VAL A 55 0.37 -12.03 11.81
C VAL A 55 0.29 -13.47 11.34
N ASN A 56 1.38 -14.25 11.43
CA ASN A 56 1.40 -15.66 11.03
C ASN A 56 0.40 -16.52 11.83
N LEU A 57 0.16 -16.20 13.09
CA LEU A 57 -0.81 -16.89 13.93
C LEU A 57 -2.27 -16.57 13.56
N ARG A 58 -2.55 -15.34 13.10
CA ARG A 58 -3.93 -14.83 12.95
C ARG A 58 -4.41 -14.73 11.51
N ALA A 59 -3.51 -14.61 10.54
CA ALA A 59 -3.85 -14.42 9.14
C ALA A 59 -4.06 -15.75 8.40
N LYS A 60 -4.80 -15.73 7.29
CA LYS A 60 -5.28 -16.94 6.59
C LYS A 60 -4.49 -17.25 5.32
N TYR A 61 -3.42 -18.06 5.37
CA TYR A 61 -2.50 -18.36 4.24
C TYR A 61 -3.17 -19.04 3.03
N PRO A 62 -2.88 -18.65 1.75
CA PRO A 62 -3.31 -19.49 0.64
C PRO A 62 -2.51 -20.80 0.73
N VAL A 63 -3.20 -21.92 0.63
CA VAL A 63 -2.60 -23.26 0.70
C VAL A 63 -3.08 -24.06 -0.50
N GLY A 64 -2.17 -24.81 -1.12
CA GLY A 64 -2.48 -25.67 -2.26
C GLY A 64 -2.09 -25.06 -3.60
N HIS A 65 -2.64 -25.63 -4.67
CA HIS A 65 -2.34 -25.23 -6.05
C HIS A 65 -3.22 -24.02 -6.44
N PRO A 66 -2.67 -22.96 -7.04
CA PRO A 66 -3.45 -21.79 -7.42
C PRO A 66 -4.35 -22.09 -8.61
N GLU A 67 -5.57 -21.56 -8.58
CA GLU A 67 -6.44 -21.46 -9.76
C GLU A 67 -6.16 -20.16 -10.49
N ILE A 68 -5.99 -20.23 -11.81
CA ILE A 68 -5.62 -19.08 -12.65
C ILE A 68 -6.86 -18.61 -13.41
N PHE A 69 -7.29 -17.38 -13.13
CA PHE A 69 -8.36 -16.71 -13.85
C PHE A 69 -7.76 -15.69 -14.83
N LEU A 70 -8.32 -15.64 -16.03
CA LEU A 70 -7.99 -14.61 -17.01
C LEU A 70 -9.05 -13.50 -16.98
N ALA A 71 -8.68 -12.31 -17.45
CA ALA A 71 -9.62 -11.19 -17.52
C ALA A 71 -10.83 -11.56 -18.39
N GLY A 72 -12.04 -11.46 -17.82
CA GLY A 72 -13.29 -11.80 -18.50
C GLY A 72 -13.74 -13.26 -18.34
N ASP A 73 -13.07 -14.06 -17.50
CA ASP A 73 -13.52 -15.41 -17.19
C ASP A 73 -14.87 -15.37 -16.42
N PRO A 74 -15.94 -16.04 -16.91
CA PRO A 74 -17.25 -16.05 -16.25
C PRO A 74 -17.23 -16.73 -14.87
N LYS A 75 -16.20 -17.52 -14.54
CA LYS A 75 -16.03 -18.15 -13.22
C LYS A 75 -15.34 -17.25 -12.20
N MET A 76 -14.87 -16.08 -12.63
CA MET A 76 -14.16 -15.15 -11.76
C MET A 76 -15.11 -14.52 -10.74
N THR A 77 -14.89 -14.78 -9.46
CA THR A 77 -15.66 -14.17 -8.37
C THR A 77 -15.33 -12.68 -8.23
N PRO A 78 -16.11 -11.89 -7.47
CA PRO A 78 -15.75 -10.51 -7.14
C PRO A 78 -14.40 -10.44 -6.40
N VAL A 79 -13.62 -9.40 -6.67
CA VAL A 79 -12.24 -9.21 -6.11
C VAL A 79 -12.24 -9.21 -4.57
N GLU A 80 -13.35 -8.80 -3.97
CA GLU A 80 -13.59 -8.75 -2.53
C GLU A 80 -13.51 -10.13 -1.85
N GLU A 81 -13.84 -11.18 -2.60
CA GLU A 81 -13.91 -12.56 -2.12
C GLU A 81 -12.64 -13.36 -2.44
N TRP A 82 -11.71 -12.76 -3.18
CA TRP A 82 -10.48 -13.43 -3.58
C TRP A 82 -9.57 -13.67 -2.38
N ASN A 83 -9.11 -14.90 -2.24
CA ASN A 83 -7.98 -15.26 -1.41
C ASN A 83 -6.77 -15.56 -2.31
N GLY A 84 -6.13 -14.51 -2.81
CA GLY A 84 -5.10 -14.65 -3.83
C GLY A 84 -4.41 -13.34 -4.17
N ALA A 85 -3.70 -13.35 -5.30
CA ALA A 85 -2.96 -12.21 -5.81
C ALA A 85 -3.56 -11.71 -7.13
N VAL A 86 -3.68 -10.40 -7.28
CA VAL A 86 -4.14 -9.73 -8.50
C VAL A 86 -3.10 -8.74 -8.96
N LYS A 87 -2.78 -8.76 -10.25
CA LYS A 87 -2.00 -7.69 -10.88
C LYS A 87 -2.97 -6.62 -11.37
N CYS A 88 -2.88 -5.43 -10.78
CA CYS A 88 -3.75 -4.32 -11.13
C CYS A 88 -2.93 -3.04 -11.31
N THR A 89 -3.52 -2.13 -12.08
CA THR A 89 -2.99 -0.78 -12.24
C THR A 89 -3.88 0.17 -11.46
N VAL A 90 -3.30 0.90 -10.51
CA VAL A 90 -4.03 1.82 -9.62
C VAL A 90 -3.52 3.23 -9.84
N VAL A 91 -4.44 4.18 -10.00
CA VAL A 91 -4.11 5.61 -10.01
C VAL A 91 -4.25 6.12 -8.57
N PRO A 92 -3.14 6.46 -7.88
CA PRO A 92 -3.21 6.93 -6.50
C PRO A 92 -3.87 8.31 -6.40
N PRO A 93 -4.50 8.64 -5.26
CA PRO A 93 -4.93 10.01 -4.95
C PRO A 93 -3.72 10.97 -4.89
N ARG A 94 -3.95 12.27 -5.10
CA ARG A 94 -2.87 13.28 -5.15
C ARG A 94 -2.33 13.66 -3.77
N ASP A 95 -3.20 13.67 -2.77
CA ASP A 95 -2.91 14.25 -1.46
C ASP A 95 -3.22 13.25 -0.35
N LEU A 96 -2.39 12.21 -0.28
CA LEU A 96 -2.48 11.20 0.75
C LEU A 96 -1.29 11.33 1.70
N TYR A 97 -1.56 11.72 2.95
CA TYR A 97 -0.54 11.96 3.97
C TYR A 97 0.41 10.77 4.18
N LEU A 98 -0.14 9.55 4.17
CA LEU A 98 0.63 8.31 4.24
C LEU A 98 0.31 7.44 3.02
N PRO A 99 1.13 7.49 1.95
CA PRO A 99 0.97 6.58 0.83
C PRO A 99 1.03 5.12 1.27
N VAL A 100 0.14 4.28 0.74
CA VAL A 100 -0.01 2.88 1.16
C VAL A 100 0.37 1.87 0.09
N LEU A 101 0.41 2.28 -1.18
CA LEU A 101 0.67 1.36 -2.28
C LEU A 101 2.18 1.12 -2.44
N PRO A 102 2.65 -0.13 -2.27
CA PRO A 102 4.04 -0.47 -2.46
C PRO A 102 4.41 -0.46 -3.96
N TYR A 103 5.55 0.15 -4.27
CA TYR A 103 6.12 0.19 -5.62
C TYR A 103 7.64 -0.01 -5.55
N LYS A 104 8.17 -0.97 -6.28
CA LYS A 104 9.61 -1.19 -6.40
C LYS A 104 10.15 -0.28 -7.51
N ALA A 105 10.98 0.69 -7.15
CA ALA A 105 11.65 1.59 -8.08
C ALA A 105 13.11 1.75 -7.67
N ASN A 106 14.03 1.82 -8.64
CA ASN A 106 15.45 2.06 -8.38
C ASN A 106 16.07 1.09 -7.35
N GLY A 107 15.66 -0.19 -7.40
CA GLY A 107 16.13 -1.24 -6.48
C GLY A 107 15.61 -1.12 -5.04
N ARG A 108 14.67 -0.21 -4.77
CA ARG A 108 14.13 0.06 -3.42
C ARG A 108 12.61 -0.09 -3.39
N LEU A 109 12.09 -0.50 -2.23
CA LEU A 109 10.66 -0.49 -1.96
C LEU A 109 10.25 0.92 -1.52
N MET A 110 9.39 1.56 -2.31
CA MET A 110 8.90 2.91 -2.08
C MET A 110 7.37 2.90 -1.99
N PHE A 111 6.81 3.97 -1.44
CA PHE A 111 5.36 4.19 -1.36
C PHE A 111 5.02 5.54 -2.02
N PRO A 112 5.04 5.63 -3.36
CA PRO A 112 4.85 6.89 -4.07
C PRO A 112 3.37 7.16 -4.39
N LEU A 113 3.06 8.42 -4.72
CA LEU A 113 1.77 8.83 -5.31
C LEU A 113 1.87 9.12 -6.82
N CYS A 114 3.03 8.88 -7.42
CA CYS A 114 3.28 9.03 -8.85
C CYS A 114 4.44 8.14 -9.26
N ARG A 115 4.19 7.28 -10.27
CA ARG A 115 5.21 6.43 -10.90
C ARG A 115 6.38 7.23 -11.46
N THR A 116 6.11 8.22 -12.32
CA THR A 116 7.16 8.99 -12.99
C THR A 116 8.04 9.76 -11.98
N CYS A 117 7.47 10.32 -10.92
CA CYS A 117 8.25 11.01 -9.89
C CYS A 117 9.20 10.07 -9.15
N VAL A 118 8.76 8.86 -8.78
CA VAL A 118 9.62 7.93 -8.03
C VAL A 118 10.73 7.35 -8.90
N GLU A 119 10.45 7.11 -10.18
CA GLU A 119 11.44 6.61 -11.14
C GLU A 119 12.53 7.66 -11.40
N MET A 120 12.14 8.92 -11.62
CA MET A 120 13.08 10.04 -11.82
C MET A 120 13.69 10.59 -10.51
N GLN A 121 13.31 10.04 -9.35
CA GLN A 121 13.73 10.54 -8.04
C GLN A 121 13.43 12.03 -7.82
N ASN A 122 12.28 12.49 -8.33
CA ASN A 122 11.86 13.87 -8.17
C ASN A 122 11.59 14.21 -6.70
N GLN A 123 12.24 15.27 -6.21
CA GLN A 123 12.04 15.79 -4.85
C GLN A 123 11.04 16.96 -4.80
N GLU A 124 10.70 17.52 -5.96
CA GLU A 124 9.79 18.64 -6.09
C GLU A 124 8.32 18.22 -6.11
N ILE A 125 7.43 19.20 -5.98
CA ILE A 125 5.99 19.01 -6.08
C ILE A 125 5.65 18.38 -7.44
N CYS A 126 4.89 17.29 -7.40
CA CYS A 126 4.47 16.57 -8.60
C CYS A 126 3.51 17.40 -9.45
N THR A 127 3.90 17.72 -10.69
CA THR A 127 3.08 18.45 -11.68
C THR A 127 2.36 17.53 -12.67
N HIS A 128 2.60 16.22 -12.62
CA HIS A 128 2.01 15.27 -13.56
C HIS A 128 0.48 15.27 -13.43
N ALA A 129 -0.20 15.63 -14.52
CA ALA A 129 -1.65 15.67 -14.56
C ALA A 129 -2.26 14.37 -15.11
N ASP A 130 -1.57 13.75 -16.07
CA ASP A 130 -2.03 12.57 -16.77
C ASP A 130 -2.04 11.34 -15.83
N PRO A 131 -3.20 10.67 -15.65
CA PRO A 131 -3.29 9.42 -14.92
C PRO A 131 -2.26 8.37 -15.38
N LYS A 132 -1.94 8.29 -16.68
CA LYS A 132 -0.98 7.30 -17.21
C LYS A 132 0.44 7.48 -16.70
N GLN A 133 0.82 8.71 -16.36
CA GLN A 133 2.13 9.01 -15.76
C GLN A 133 2.16 8.66 -14.27
N ARG A 134 1.00 8.70 -13.60
CA ARG A 134 0.90 8.49 -12.15
C ARG A 134 0.59 7.05 -11.77
N GLN A 135 -0.04 6.29 -12.66
CA GLN A 135 -0.52 4.95 -12.39
C GLN A 135 0.60 4.01 -11.94
N LEU A 136 0.32 3.24 -10.88
CA LEU A 136 1.22 2.24 -10.32
C LEU A 136 0.69 0.86 -10.71
N CYS A 137 1.49 0.08 -11.42
CA CYS A 137 1.20 -1.33 -11.65
C CYS A 137 1.85 -2.14 -10.53
N THR A 138 1.03 -2.81 -9.72
CA THR A 138 1.51 -3.63 -8.60
C THR A 138 0.70 -4.91 -8.49
N ILE A 139 1.22 -5.89 -7.77
CA ILE A 139 0.47 -7.10 -7.42
C ILE A 139 -0.03 -6.92 -6.01
N SER A 140 -1.35 -6.87 -5.86
CA SER A 140 -2.00 -6.82 -4.55
C SER A 140 -2.43 -8.22 -4.15
N SER A 141 -2.06 -8.64 -2.94
CA SER A 141 -2.60 -9.85 -2.32
C SER A 141 -3.77 -9.49 -1.39
N ASN A 142 -4.94 -10.04 -1.68
CA ASN A 142 -6.10 -9.88 -0.79
C ASN A 142 -6.08 -11.02 0.22
N PHE A 143 -5.25 -10.84 1.25
CA PHE A 143 -4.90 -11.90 2.19
C PHE A 143 -5.56 -11.75 3.58
N ALA A 144 -6.04 -10.55 3.88
CA ALA A 144 -6.26 -10.12 5.26
C ALA A 144 -7.68 -9.61 5.56
N ARG A 145 -8.70 -10.04 4.79
CA ARG A 145 -10.10 -9.74 5.14
C ARG A 145 -10.64 -10.66 6.24
N ARG A 146 -10.10 -10.51 7.46
CA ARG A 146 -10.81 -10.87 8.71
C ARG A 146 -10.24 -10.20 9.96
N PHE A 147 -9.94 -8.90 9.92
CA PHE A 147 -9.86 -8.10 11.14
C PHE A 147 -11.27 -7.60 11.52
N SER A 148 -12.24 -8.50 11.79
CA SER A 148 -13.58 -8.10 12.25
C SER A 148 -13.95 -8.59 13.65
N SER A 149 -12.99 -9.05 14.45
CA SER A 149 -13.27 -9.43 15.85
C SER A 149 -12.10 -9.26 16.82
N ALA A 150 -11.10 -8.45 16.49
CA ALA A 150 -10.18 -7.96 17.52
C ALA A 150 -10.93 -6.87 18.32
N PRO A 151 -10.98 -6.93 19.66
CA PRO A 151 -11.53 -5.85 20.45
C PRO A 151 -10.79 -4.57 20.06
N ALA A 152 -11.55 -3.52 19.75
CA ALA A 152 -11.00 -2.22 19.38
C ALA A 152 -9.85 -1.87 20.33
N PRO A 153 -8.68 -1.44 19.82
CA PRO A 153 -7.66 -0.89 20.70
C PRO A 153 -8.34 0.22 21.51
N ARG A 154 -8.27 0.11 22.84
CA ARG A 154 -8.81 1.13 23.76
C ARG A 154 -8.46 2.48 23.20
N LYS A 155 -9.50 3.26 22.89
CA LYS A 155 -9.47 4.64 22.37
C LYS A 155 -8.06 5.22 22.49
N ILE A 156 -7.30 5.21 21.40
CA ILE A 156 -6.29 6.25 21.23
C ILE A 156 -7.13 7.50 21.22
N LEU A 157 -7.07 8.23 22.32
CA LEU A 157 -7.64 9.55 22.47
C LEU A 157 -7.08 10.33 21.30
N SER A 158 -7.85 10.44 20.22
CA SER A 158 -7.64 11.47 19.25
C SER A 158 -7.90 12.74 20.05
N ASP A 159 -6.84 13.31 20.61
CA ASP A 159 -6.82 14.72 20.93
C ASP A 159 -7.09 15.43 19.61
N ARG A 160 -8.38 15.59 19.31
CA ARG A 160 -8.86 16.61 18.40
C ARG A 160 -8.43 17.90 19.07
N VAL A 161 -7.28 18.41 18.66
CA VAL A 161 -6.94 19.82 18.84
C VAL A 161 -7.98 20.58 18.04
N ARG A 162 -9.12 20.91 18.67
CA ARG A 162 -9.92 22.05 18.27
C ARG A 162 -9.08 23.26 18.65
N LEU A 163 -8.60 23.96 17.62
CA LEU A 163 -8.23 25.35 17.79
C LEU A 163 -9.46 26.08 18.32
N SER A 164 -9.26 26.79 19.43
CA SER A 164 -10.26 27.58 20.12
C SER A 164 -10.72 28.73 19.23
N ASP A 165 -12.04 28.91 19.12
CA ASP A 165 -12.62 30.23 18.92
C ASP A 165 -13.56 30.53 20.09
N GLU A 166 -13.41 31.74 20.60
CA GLU A 166 -13.99 32.30 21.82
C GLU A 166 -15.52 32.37 21.76
N ASN A 167 -16.20 32.00 22.86
CA ASN A 167 -16.88 32.93 23.79
C ASN A 167 -18.00 32.25 24.60
N LYS A 168 -18.06 32.68 25.87
CA LYS A 168 -19.07 32.53 26.94
C LYS A 168 -20.54 32.63 26.48
N PRO A 169 -21.56 32.30 27.31
CA PRO A 169 -21.59 32.23 28.79
C PRO A 169 -21.53 30.83 29.40
#